data_AF-A0A1C7DUE9-F1
#
_entry.id   AF-A0A1C7DUE9-F1
#
_cell.length_a   1.000
_cell.length_b   1.000
_cell.length_c   1.000
_cell.angle_alpha   90.00
_cell.angle_beta   90.00
_cell.angle_gamma   90.00
#
_symmetry.space_group_name_H-M   'P 1'
#
loop_
_entity.id
_entity.type
_entity.pdbx_description
1 polymer ?
#
loop_
_entity_poly.entity_id
_entity_poly.type
_entity_poly.pdbx_seq_one_letter_code
_entity_poly.pdbx_strand_id
1 'polypeptide(L)'
;MKRKNLVNGIILAFSVVLIRFIDVRIYDMNLVVTLLILAALIYGAMRVVERFPSLDQPVSKRSSYIVNTLVIISIFLAFFIFKL
;
A
#
# COMPACT_ATOMS: atom_id res chain seq x y z
N MET A 1 -8.27 12.19 -12.02
CA MET A 1 -7.28 11.31 -11.37
C MET A 1 -7.16 10.05 -12.20
N LYS A 2 -5.94 9.52 -12.41
CA LYS A 2 -5.72 8.25 -13.13
C LYS A 2 -5.84 7.07 -12.16
N ARG A 3 -6.20 5.87 -12.64
CA ARG A 3 -6.24 4.65 -11.79
C ARG A 3 -4.88 4.36 -11.17
N LYS A 4 -3.78 4.66 -11.86
CA LYS A 4 -2.40 4.58 -11.30
C LYS A 4 -2.26 5.28 -9.95
N ASN A 5 -2.80 6.50 -9.77
CA ASN A 5 -2.68 7.21 -8.49
C ASN A 5 -3.42 6.49 -7.35
N LEU A 6 -4.55 5.85 -7.67
CA LEU A 6 -5.33 5.08 -6.71
C LEU A 6 -4.57 3.81 -6.30
N VAL A 7 -4.01 3.10 -7.28
CA VAL A 7 -3.21 1.90 -7.05
C VAL A 7 -1.94 2.22 -6.27
N ASN A 8 -1.31 3.37 -6.52
CA ASN A 8 -0.17 3.83 -5.73
C ASN A 8 -0.53 4.01 -4.26
N GLY A 9 -1.71 4.57 -3.97
CA GLY A 9 -2.22 4.67 -2.59
C GLY A 9 -2.45 3.29 -1.94
N ILE A 10 -3.03 2.35 -2.70
CA ILE A 10 -3.22 0.96 -2.25
C ILE A 10 -1.88 0.28 -1.97
N ILE A 11 -0.90 0.44 -2.87
CA ILE A 11 0.45 -0.12 -2.72
C ILE A 11 1.11 0.41 -1.45
N LEU A 12 1.07 1.72 -1.23
CA LEU A 12 1.63 2.35 -0.03
C LEU A 12 1.00 1.76 1.24
N ALA A 13 -0.33 1.74 1.30
CA ALA A 13 -1.08 1.19 2.42
C ALA A 13 -0.70 -0.27 2.71
N PHE A 14 -0.73 -1.11 1.67
CA PHE A 14 -0.41 -2.52 1.77
C PHE A 14 1.05 -2.73 2.21
N SER A 15 1.98 -1.98 1.64
CA SER A 15 3.41 -2.08 1.97
C SER A 15 3.67 -1.79 3.45
N VAL A 16 3.02 -0.74 3.99
CA VAL A 16 3.14 -0.36 5.40
C VAL A 16 2.56 -1.45 6.31
N VAL A 17 1.36 -1.94 6.02
CA VAL A 17 0.72 -3.00 6.80
C VAL A 17 1.56 -4.28 6.77
N LEU A 18 2.04 -4.70 5.59
CA LEU A 18 2.85 -5.90 5.42
C LEU A 18 4.15 -5.83 6.22
N ILE A 19 4.86 -4.70 6.13
CA ILE A 19 6.11 -4.54 6.87
C ILE A 19 5.88 -4.51 8.37
N ARG A 20 4.84 -3.82 8.84
CA ARG A 20 4.52 -3.85 10.26
C ARG A 20 4.14 -5.24 10.74
N PHE A 21 3.46 -6.00 9.90
CA PHE A 21 3.19 -7.40 10.18
C PHE A 21 4.46 -8.22 10.35
N ILE A 22 5.44 -8.07 9.46
CA ILE A 22 6.73 -8.78 9.56
C ILE A 22 7.46 -8.35 10.84
N ASP A 23 7.52 -7.04 11.11
CA ASP A 23 8.22 -6.44 12.24
C ASP A 23 7.69 -6.93 13.60
N VAL A 24 6.36 -7.00 13.74
CA VAL A 24 5.71 -7.39 15.00
C VAL A 24 5.60 -8.92 15.16
N ARG A 25 5.42 -9.67 14.06
CA ARG A 25 5.07 -11.11 14.14
C ARG A 25 6.20 -12.07 13.80
N ILE A 26 7.16 -11.66 12.97
CA ILE A 26 8.20 -12.54 12.45
C ILE A 26 9.53 -12.24 13.15
N TYR A 27 9.94 -10.96 13.15
CA TYR A 27 11.24 -10.56 13.68
C TYR A 27 11.29 -9.05 13.92
N ASP A 28 11.86 -8.63 15.05
CA ASP A 28 12.11 -7.22 15.39
C ASP A 28 13.16 -6.63 14.44
N MET A 29 12.68 -5.92 13.41
CA MET A 29 13.55 -5.43 12.36
C MET A 29 14.16 -4.09 12.75
N ASN A 30 15.47 -3.96 12.57
CA ASN A 30 16.14 -2.66 12.68
C ASN A 30 15.46 -1.66 11.74
N LEU A 31 15.12 -0.49 12.27
CA LEU A 31 14.45 0.60 11.56
C LEU A 31 15.06 0.90 10.18
N VAL A 32 16.39 0.86 10.04
CA VAL A 32 17.05 1.09 8.75
C VAL A 32 16.70 0.00 7.73
N VAL A 33 16.71 -1.27 8.17
CA VAL A 33 16.33 -2.42 7.32
C VAL A 33 14.86 -2.32 6.92
N THR A 34 13.99 -1.98 7.88
CA THR A 34 12.56 -1.76 7.66
C THR A 34 12.31 -0.72 6.57
N LEU A 35 13.00 0.42 6.63
CA LEU A 35 12.87 1.47 5.62
C LEU A 35 13.38 1.05 4.25
N LEU A 36 14.48 0.30 4.18
CA LEU A 36 15.03 -0.22 2.92
C LEU A 36 14.06 -1.22 2.26
N ILE A 37 13.50 -2.15 3.04
CA ILE A 37 12.52 -3.11 2.52
C ILE A 37 11.27 -2.36 2.07
N LEU A 38 10.80 -1.37 2.84
CA LEU A 38 9.60 -0.58 2.49
C LEU A 38 9.81 0.16 1.17
N ALA A 39 10.93 0.83 1.01
CA ALA A 39 11.28 1.54 -0.22
C ALA A 39 11.38 0.58 -1.41
N ALA A 40 12.04 -0.57 -1.24
CA ALA A 40 12.16 -1.59 -2.27
C ALA A 40 10.79 -2.15 -2.70
N LEU A 41 9.90 -2.39 -1.73
CA LEU A 41 8.57 -2.95 -1.97
C LEU A 41 7.66 -1.96 -2.69
N ILE A 42 7.66 -0.69 -2.26
CA ILE A 42 6.91 0.38 -2.93
C ILE A 42 7.43 0.59 -4.36
N TYR A 43 8.75 0.72 -4.53
CA TYR A 43 9.36 0.93 -5.84
C TYR A 43 9.09 -0.25 -6.79
N GLY A 44 9.27 -1.47 -6.30
CA GLY A 44 8.99 -2.68 -7.06
C GLY A 44 7.53 -2.78 -7.49
N ALA A 45 6.59 -2.56 -6.57
CA ALA A 45 5.17 -2.61 -6.86
C ALA A 45 4.74 -1.49 -7.83
N MET A 46 5.25 -0.26 -7.68
CA MET A 46 4.99 0.83 -8.61
C MET A 46 5.50 0.51 -10.01
N ARG A 47 6.71 -0.04 -10.13
CA ARG A 47 7.29 -0.43 -11.42
C ARG A 47 6.50 -1.55 -12.11
N VAL A 48 5.92 -2.46 -11.34
CA VAL A 48 4.99 -3.48 -11.86
C VAL A 48 3.70 -2.82 -12.36
N VAL A 49 3.14 -1.87 -11.62
CA VAL A 49 1.93 -1.12 -12.02
C VAL A 49 2.12 -0.29 -13.28
N GLU A 50 3.30 0.30 -13.46
CA GLU A 50 3.63 1.07 -14.67
C GLU A 50 3.60 0.23 -15.94
N ARG A 51 3.89 -1.08 -15.86
CA ARG A 51 3.80 -2.00 -17.00
C ARG A 51 2.38 -2.28 -17.47
N PHE A 52 1.34 -1.92 -16.72
CA PHE A 52 -0.06 -2.16 -17.09
C PHE A 52 -0.70 -0.91 -17.71
N PRO A 53 -0.93 -0.87 -19.03
CA PRO A 53 -1.55 0.28 -19.71
C PRO A 53 -3.02 0.48 -19.31
N SER A 54 -3.67 -0.58 -18.84
CA SER A 54 -5.07 -0.57 -18.36
C SER A 54 -5.30 0.35 -17.16
N LEU A 55 -4.23 0.77 -16.46
CA LEU A 55 -4.28 1.66 -15.30
C LEU A 55 -4.12 3.15 -15.67
N ASP A 56 -3.89 3.48 -16.93
CA ASP A 56 -3.87 4.88 -17.40
C ASP A 56 -5.25 5.50 -17.58
N GLN A 57 -6.32 4.69 -17.45
CA GLN A 57 -7.69 5.17 -17.56
C GLN A 57 -8.01 6.18 -16.45
N PRO A 58 -8.77 7.25 -16.77
CA PRO A 58 -9.26 8.17 -15.76
C PRO A 58 -10.30 7.48 -14.87
N VAL A 59 -10.24 7.76 -13.56
CA VAL A 59 -11.25 7.34 -12.59
C VAL A 59 -12.11 8.53 -12.20
N SER A 60 -13.39 8.28 -11.97
CA SER A 60 -14.29 9.29 -11.42
C SER A 60 -13.88 9.64 -9.98
N LYS A 61 -14.08 10.91 -9.59
CA LYS A 61 -13.77 11.37 -8.22
C LYS A 61 -14.49 10.52 -7.17
N ARG A 62 -15.76 10.17 -7.41
CA ARG A 62 -16.56 9.33 -6.50
C ARG A 62 -15.94 7.96 -6.27
N SER A 63 -15.50 7.29 -7.34
CA SER A 63 -14.85 5.98 -7.24
C SER A 63 -13.53 6.06 -6.49
N SER A 64 -12.75 7.13 -6.71
CA SER A 64 -11.52 7.38 -5.97
C SER A 64 -11.75 7.57 -4.47
N TYR A 65 -12.79 8.31 -4.07
CA TYR A 65 -13.14 8.48 -2.66
C TYR A 65 -13.55 7.15 -2.02
N ILE A 66 -14.40 6.36 -2.69
CA ILE A 66 -14.84 5.05 -2.17
C ILE A 66 -13.64 4.14 -1.92
N VAL A 67 -12.74 4.02 -2.90
CA VAL A 67 -11.57 3.15 -2.78
C VAL A 67 -10.60 3.67 -1.72
N ASN A 68 -10.34 4.97 -1.65
CA ASN A 68 -9.49 5.51 -0.58
C ASN A 68 -10.08 5.27 0.81
N THR A 69 -11.39 5.48 0.98
CA THR A 69 -12.08 5.20 2.25
C THR A 69 -11.96 3.72 2.62
N LEU A 70 -12.18 2.82 1.65
CA LEU A 70 -11.99 1.38 1.87
C LEU A 70 -10.56 1.05 2.28
N VAL A 71 -9.56 1.62 1.61
CA VAL A 71 -8.14 1.43 1.95
C VAL A 71 -7.86 1.87 3.37
N ILE A 72 -8.31 3.06 3.77
CA ILE A 72 -8.11 3.58 5.15
C ILE A 72 -8.76 2.65 6.17
N ILE A 73 -10.00 2.22 5.92
CA ILE A 73 -10.70 1.28 6.81
C ILE A 73 -9.95 -0.05 6.89
N SER A 74 -9.45 -0.57 5.77
CA SER A 74 -8.66 -1.80 5.74
C SER A 74 -7.35 -1.69 6.51
N ILE A 75 -6.64 -0.56 6.42
CA ILE A 75 -5.45 -0.30 7.24
C ILE A 75 -5.85 -0.31 8.71
N PHE A 76 -6.89 0.43 9.09
CA PHE A 76 -7.33 0.53 10.48
C PHE A 76 -7.69 -0.85 11.05
N LEU A 77 -8.46 -1.64 10.30
CA LEU A 77 -8.82 -3.01 10.66
C LEU A 77 -7.60 -3.91 10.75
N ALA A 78 -6.65 -3.82 9.82
CA ALA A 78 -5.44 -4.63 9.85
C ALA A 78 -4.62 -4.34 11.13
N PHE A 79 -4.37 -3.07 11.44
CA PHE A 79 -3.66 -2.69 12.65
C PHE A 79 -4.41 -3.13 13.92
N PHE A 80 -5.73 -2.95 13.96
CA PHE A 80 -6.54 -3.31 15.12
C PHE A 80 -6.63 -4.83 15.35
N ILE A 81 -6.92 -5.60 14.30
CA ILE A 81 -7.10 -7.07 14.39
C ILE A 81 -5.77 -7.76 14.65
N PHE A 82 -4.73 -7.39 13.90
CA PHE A 82 -3.43 -8.04 14.00
C PHE A 82 -2.58 -7.47 15.15
N LYS A 83 -3.06 -6.44 15.86
CA LYS A 83 -2.35 -5.73 16.94
C LYS A 83 -0.94 -5.31 16.49
N LEU A 84 -0.87 -4.64 15.34
CA LEU A 84 0.35 -4.16 14.69
C LEU A 84 0.76 -2.78 15.17
#